data_AF-B8DKG2-F1
#
_entry.id   AF-B8DKG2-F1
#
_cell.length_a   1.000
_cell.length_b   1.000
_cell.length_c   1.000
_cell.angle_alpha   90.00
_cell.angle_beta   90.00
_cell.angle_gamma   90.00
#
_symmetry.space_group_name_H-M   'P 1'
#
loop_
_entity.id
_entity.type
_entity.pdbx_description
1 polymer ?
#
loop_
_entity_poly.entity_id
_entity_poly.type
_entity_poly.pdbx_seq_one_letter_code
_entity_poly.pdbx_strand_id
1 'polypeptide(L)'
;MKTGIPPHADMDGASRAGCPDACDLVCGNADEGCGGGAGCGDGAVDGRAEPGDGACGAPRPPADGRLSALAGQLDDVSDPVVEAIRCRAENLFDTRQLLCAEAVLHAVAETLGGPLSPDQAAALGTPFCQGMGGAGCTCGALSGAVAAVGLYRGRPERGAGGAKGRALARRMHDAFRADCGATCCRVLIRHVRHDKTAHFAQCRALTGKGAVLAARELLAEGVRPRDGALPLPSDTGLTLWRNRLRALLRLPFRRRG
;
A
#
# COMPACT_ATOMS: atom_id res chain seq x y z
N MET A 1 23.08 27.72 -47.20
CA MET A 1 21.62 27.88 -46.98
C MET A 1 21.17 26.80 -46.02
N LYS A 2 20.69 27.22 -44.83
CA LYS A 2 20.04 26.37 -43.82
C LYS A 2 18.54 26.28 -44.13
N THR A 3 17.91 25.15 -43.78
CA THR A 3 16.53 24.95 -43.25
C THR A 3 16.16 23.47 -43.47
N GLY A 4 15.61 22.66 -42.57
CA GLY A 4 15.04 22.82 -41.24
C GLY A 4 14.20 21.55 -40.97
N ILE A 5 14.35 20.94 -39.79
CA ILE A 5 13.59 19.77 -39.34
C ILE A 5 12.40 20.28 -38.50
N PRO A 6 11.13 19.83 -38.72
CA PRO A 6 10.07 19.99 -37.73
C PRO A 6 9.92 18.75 -36.82
N PRO A 7 9.34 18.93 -35.61
CA PRO A 7 9.55 18.04 -34.47
C PRO A 7 8.32 17.14 -34.16
N HIS A 8 8.56 16.10 -33.35
CA HIS A 8 7.60 15.17 -32.73
C HIS A 8 7.03 14.06 -33.63
N ALA A 9 7.87 13.06 -33.90
CA ALA A 9 7.44 11.69 -34.11
C ALA A 9 7.67 10.91 -32.81
N ASP A 10 6.62 10.70 -32.03
CA ASP A 10 6.64 9.76 -30.91
C ASP A 10 6.50 8.33 -31.43
N MET A 11 7.34 7.46 -30.90
CA MET A 11 7.57 6.08 -31.32
C MET A 11 6.48 5.13 -30.80
N ASP A 12 5.23 5.34 -31.21
CA ASP A 12 4.16 4.32 -31.18
C ASP A 12 3.06 4.79 -32.14
N GLY A 13 3.13 4.35 -33.39
CA GLY A 13 2.26 4.77 -34.50
C GLY A 13 0.79 4.34 -34.35
N ALA A 14 0.07 4.90 -33.38
CA ALA A 14 -1.38 4.73 -33.22
C ALA A 14 -2.10 6.03 -33.60
N SER A 15 -2.58 6.12 -34.84
CA SER A 15 -3.48 7.19 -35.27
C SER A 15 -4.85 7.05 -34.60
N ARG A 16 -5.45 8.17 -34.16
CA ARG A 16 -6.77 8.27 -33.49
C ARG A 16 -7.95 8.02 -34.43
N ALA A 17 -7.91 7.00 -35.28
CA ALA A 17 -8.94 6.73 -36.28
C ALA A 17 -9.57 5.32 -36.18
N GLY A 18 -9.52 4.68 -35.00
CA GLY A 18 -9.91 3.26 -34.88
C GLY A 18 -10.54 2.82 -33.56
N CYS A 19 -11.31 3.67 -32.87
CA CYS A 19 -12.16 3.20 -31.76
C CYS A 19 -13.62 3.16 -32.22
N PRO A 20 -14.21 1.97 -32.44
CA PRO A 20 -15.65 1.84 -32.66
C PRO A 20 -16.43 2.05 -31.35
N ASP A 21 -17.65 2.56 -31.55
CA ASP A 21 -18.71 2.94 -30.59
C ASP A 21 -19.00 1.90 -29.48
N ALA A 22 -18.16 1.88 -28.45
CA ALA A 22 -18.40 1.08 -27.23
C ALA A 22 -18.10 1.83 -25.92
N CYS A 23 -17.88 3.15 -25.98
CA CYS A 23 -17.65 3.96 -24.78
C CYS A 23 -18.93 4.51 -24.13
N ASP A 24 -20.10 4.36 -24.75
CA ASP A 24 -21.34 5.01 -24.29
C ASP A 24 -22.21 4.18 -23.32
N LEU A 25 -21.67 3.17 -22.63
CA LEU A 25 -22.46 2.37 -21.68
C LEU A 25 -21.90 2.28 -20.24
N VAL A 26 -20.77 2.92 -19.90
CA VAL A 26 -20.18 2.82 -18.54
C VAL A 26 -19.72 4.17 -17.96
N CYS A 27 -20.30 5.27 -18.41
CA CYS A 27 -20.25 6.54 -17.69
C CYS A 27 -21.69 7.03 -17.57
N GLY A 28 -22.12 7.38 -16.35
CA GLY A 28 -23.48 7.79 -16.04
C GLY A 28 -24.01 8.92 -16.93
N ASN A 29 -25.33 8.98 -17.03
CA ASN A 29 -26.18 9.86 -17.84
C ASN A 29 -25.59 11.22 -18.25
N ALA A 30 -25.80 11.56 -19.52
CA ALA A 30 -25.30 12.70 -20.27
C ALA A 30 -25.94 14.07 -19.94
N ASP A 31 -26.38 14.31 -18.70
CA ASP A 31 -27.07 15.56 -18.35
C ASP A 31 -26.29 16.50 -17.42
N GLU A 32 -25.08 16.16 -16.98
CA GLU A 32 -24.21 17.11 -16.26
C GLU A 32 -22.94 17.38 -17.07
N GLY A 33 -23.02 18.47 -17.85
CA GLY A 33 -22.00 18.89 -18.80
C GLY A 33 -20.61 19.06 -18.19
N CYS A 34 -19.61 18.63 -18.95
CA CYS A 34 -18.20 18.91 -18.71
C CYS A 34 -17.96 20.42 -18.87
N GLY A 35 -18.02 21.17 -17.77
CA GLY A 35 -17.62 22.58 -17.72
C GLY A 35 -16.18 22.74 -18.18
N GLY A 36 -15.99 23.49 -19.26
CA GLY A 36 -14.75 23.55 -20.01
C GLY A 36 -13.66 24.44 -19.43
N GLY A 37 -12.46 24.22 -19.95
CA GLY A 37 -11.42 25.24 -20.09
C GLY A 37 -10.27 25.15 -19.08
N ALA A 38 -9.22 24.41 -19.43
CA ALA A 38 -7.87 24.95 -19.65
C ALA A 38 -6.91 23.78 -19.91
N GLY A 39 -6.52 23.64 -21.18
CA GLY A 39 -5.51 22.67 -21.62
C GLY A 39 -4.10 23.08 -21.17
N CYS A 40 -3.24 22.07 -21.00
CA CYS A 40 -1.83 22.23 -20.76
C CYS A 40 -1.16 22.75 -22.06
N GLY A 41 -0.76 24.02 -22.08
CA GLY A 41 0.04 24.61 -23.15
C GLY A 41 1.34 25.17 -22.60
N ASP A 42 2.46 24.74 -23.18
CA ASP A 42 3.79 25.27 -22.93
C ASP A 42 3.95 26.65 -23.59
N GLY A 43 4.44 27.64 -22.83
CA GLY A 43 4.79 28.96 -23.38
C GLY A 43 5.19 29.97 -22.30
N ALA A 44 6.50 30.23 -22.21
CA ALA A 44 7.06 31.47 -21.65
C ALA A 44 7.09 32.52 -22.78
N VAL A 45 7.00 33.86 -22.64
CA VAL A 45 7.27 34.85 -21.58
C VAL A 45 6.47 36.14 -21.87
N ASP A 46 6.53 37.08 -20.92
CA ASP A 46 6.37 38.55 -21.02
C ASP A 46 5.03 39.21 -20.61
N GLY A 47 5.09 39.94 -19.49
CA GLY A 47 4.56 41.31 -19.43
C GLY A 47 3.22 41.54 -18.72
N ARG A 48 3.28 41.77 -17.40
CA ARG A 48 2.41 42.63 -16.55
C ARG A 48 0.88 42.51 -16.70
N ALA A 49 0.23 41.98 -15.67
CA ALA A 49 -1.01 42.55 -15.10
C ALA A 49 -1.23 42.03 -13.67
N GLU A 50 -1.62 42.94 -12.77
CA GLU A 50 -1.74 42.84 -11.32
C GLU A 50 -2.79 41.80 -10.83
N PRO A 51 -2.61 41.14 -9.66
CA PRO A 51 -3.67 40.38 -9.01
C PRO A 51 -4.45 41.24 -8.00
N GLY A 52 -5.72 41.50 -8.30
CA GLY A 52 -6.70 42.06 -7.38
C GLY A 52 -7.21 41.04 -6.35
N ASP A 53 -7.59 41.58 -5.20
CA ASP A 53 -8.11 40.88 -4.03
C ASP A 53 -9.30 39.95 -4.32
N GLY A 54 -9.20 38.71 -3.86
CA GLY A 54 -10.26 37.69 -3.96
C GLY A 54 -10.15 36.68 -2.84
N ALA A 55 -10.33 37.12 -1.60
CA ALA A 55 -10.48 36.25 -0.44
C ALA A 55 -11.81 35.49 -0.52
N CYS A 56 -11.75 34.16 -0.60
CA CYS A 56 -12.90 33.28 -0.37
C CYS A 56 -12.67 32.47 0.91
N GLY A 57 -13.30 32.91 1.99
CA GLY A 57 -13.29 32.24 3.29
C GLY A 57 -14.11 30.95 3.24
N ALA A 58 -13.51 29.85 3.68
CA ALA A 58 -14.22 28.61 3.98
C ALA A 58 -14.81 28.66 5.41
N PRO A 59 -16.00 28.08 5.66
CA PRO A 59 -16.61 28.08 6.99
C PRO A 59 -15.83 27.18 7.96
N ARG A 60 -15.68 27.62 9.21
CA ARG A 60 -15.18 26.79 10.32
C ARG A 60 -16.26 25.79 10.75
N PRO A 61 -15.95 24.49 10.95
CA PRO A 61 -16.93 23.54 11.50
C PRO A 61 -17.21 23.83 12.99
N PRO A 62 -18.41 23.47 13.49
CA PRO A 62 -18.80 23.70 14.88
C PRO A 62 -18.00 22.83 15.84
N ALA A 63 -17.66 23.42 16.98
CA ALA A 63 -16.84 22.83 18.04
C ALA A 63 -17.71 22.07 19.04
N ASP A 64 -18.15 20.87 18.70
CA ASP A 64 -18.85 19.99 19.64
C ASP A 64 -17.99 18.76 19.98
N GLY A 65 -17.24 18.89 21.07
CA GLY A 65 -16.30 17.89 21.63
C GLY A 65 -16.94 16.61 22.17
N ARG A 66 -18.08 16.16 21.63
CA ARG A 66 -18.77 14.91 22.04
C ARG A 66 -18.62 13.76 21.04
N LEU A 67 -18.17 14.01 19.82
CA LEU A 67 -17.89 12.95 18.83
C LEU A 67 -16.46 12.37 18.95
N SER A 68 -15.53 13.11 19.55
CA SER A 68 -14.17 12.63 19.82
C SER A 68 -14.10 11.60 20.95
N ALA A 69 -15.14 11.50 21.78
CA ALA A 69 -15.15 10.60 22.93
C ALA A 69 -15.46 9.13 22.56
N LEU A 70 -16.12 8.87 21.43
CA LEU A 70 -16.39 7.49 20.95
C LEU A 70 -15.31 6.94 20.00
N ALA A 71 -14.42 7.79 19.47
CA ALA A 71 -13.31 7.36 18.62
C ALA A 71 -12.05 6.98 19.42
N GLY A 72 -12.00 7.31 20.71
CA GLY A 72 -10.81 7.20 21.57
C GLY A 72 -10.84 6.07 22.60
N GLN A 73 -11.63 5.00 22.41
CA GLN A 73 -11.73 3.88 23.36
C GLN A 73 -11.45 2.49 22.75
N LEU A 74 -10.78 2.40 21.60
CA LEU A 74 -10.24 1.13 21.07
C LEU A 74 -8.75 0.93 21.38
N ASP A 75 -8.19 1.80 22.22
CA ASP A 75 -6.83 1.70 22.73
C ASP A 75 -6.91 1.17 24.17
N ASP A 76 -6.61 -0.11 24.39
CA ASP A 76 -5.72 -0.60 25.47
C ASP A 76 -5.71 -2.14 25.66
N VAL A 77 -6.56 -2.91 24.96
CA VAL A 77 -6.40 -4.37 24.89
C VAL A 77 -5.81 -4.74 23.53
N SER A 78 -4.50 -4.94 23.50
CA SER A 78 -3.79 -5.47 22.33
C SER A 78 -4.39 -6.82 21.94
N ASP A 79 -5.19 -6.84 20.87
CA ASP A 79 -5.78 -8.07 20.34
C ASP A 79 -4.65 -9.11 20.09
N PRO A 80 -4.71 -10.31 20.71
CA PRO A 80 -3.64 -11.29 20.61
C PRO A 80 -3.37 -11.75 19.17
N VAL A 81 -4.38 -11.69 18.29
CA VAL A 81 -4.24 -11.97 16.86
C VAL A 81 -3.40 -10.88 16.19
N VAL A 82 -3.70 -9.61 16.47
CA VAL A 82 -2.94 -8.47 15.93
C VAL A 82 -1.49 -8.54 16.38
N GLU A 83 -1.27 -8.86 17.65
CA GLU A 83 0.06 -8.98 18.22
C GLU A 83 0.88 -10.09 17.57
N ALA A 84 0.27 -11.26 17.38
CA ALA A 84 0.95 -12.36 16.75
C ALA A 84 1.29 -12.10 15.27
N ILE A 85 0.40 -11.44 14.51
CA ILE A 85 0.68 -11.05 13.11
C ILE A 85 1.85 -10.04 13.09
N ARG A 86 1.87 -9.07 14.02
CA ARG A 86 2.99 -8.13 14.18
C ARG A 86 4.31 -8.85 14.45
N CYS A 87 4.35 -9.66 15.52
CA CYS A 87 5.54 -10.41 15.91
C CYS A 87 6.04 -11.32 14.80
N ARG A 88 5.12 -11.97 14.08
CA ARG A 88 5.46 -12.85 12.96
C ARG A 88 6.08 -12.09 11.78
N ALA A 89 5.48 -10.97 11.38
CA ALA A 89 6.01 -10.14 10.30
C ALA A 89 7.41 -9.59 10.65
N GLU A 90 7.59 -9.10 11.88
CA GLU A 90 8.89 -8.64 12.35
C GLU A 90 9.93 -9.75 12.38
N ASN A 91 9.58 -10.94 12.88
CA ASN A 91 10.50 -12.09 12.93
C ASN A 91 10.95 -12.53 11.53
N LEU A 92 10.04 -12.57 10.55
CA LEU A 92 10.37 -12.92 9.16
C LEU A 92 11.34 -11.90 8.53
N PHE A 93 11.17 -10.61 8.84
CA PHE A 93 12.08 -9.55 8.40
C PHE A 93 13.44 -9.64 9.10
N ASP A 94 13.44 -9.78 10.42
CA ASP A 94 14.64 -9.80 11.26
C ASP A 94 15.57 -10.98 10.95
N THR A 95 14.97 -12.14 10.69
CA THR A 95 15.68 -13.34 10.26
C THR A 95 16.13 -13.29 8.80
N ARG A 96 15.85 -12.20 8.07
CA ARG A 96 16.19 -11.99 6.65
C ARG A 96 15.62 -13.08 5.73
N GLN A 97 14.51 -13.68 6.13
CA GLN A 97 13.80 -14.64 5.28
C GLN A 97 12.96 -13.93 4.24
N LEU A 98 12.35 -12.80 4.62
CA LEU A 98 11.51 -11.98 3.76
C LEU A 98 11.81 -10.50 3.98
N LEU A 99 11.55 -9.67 2.97
CA LEU A 99 11.61 -8.22 3.05
C LEU A 99 10.26 -7.65 3.53
N CYS A 100 10.19 -6.32 3.67
CA CYS A 100 9.12 -5.67 4.43
C CYS A 100 7.69 -5.97 3.93
N ALA A 101 7.43 -5.86 2.63
CA ALA A 101 6.09 -6.15 2.07
C ALA A 101 5.76 -7.65 2.10
N GLU A 102 6.75 -8.48 1.76
CA GLU A 102 6.65 -9.95 1.77
C GLU A 102 6.28 -10.47 3.17
N ALA A 103 6.97 -9.97 4.21
CA ALA A 103 6.75 -10.39 5.58
C ALA A 103 5.35 -10.03 6.10
N VAL A 104 4.82 -8.85 5.75
CA VAL A 104 3.45 -8.44 6.10
C VAL A 104 2.43 -9.37 5.45
N LEU A 105 2.54 -9.58 4.13
CA LEU A 105 1.60 -10.43 3.40
C LEU A 105 1.66 -11.89 3.85
N HIS A 106 2.86 -12.41 4.09
CA HIS A 106 3.05 -13.77 4.60
C HIS A 106 2.40 -13.94 5.98
N ALA A 107 2.71 -13.06 6.94
CA ALA A 107 2.19 -13.17 8.30
C ALA A 107 0.65 -13.08 8.32
N VAL A 108 0.08 -12.14 7.57
CA VAL A 108 -1.39 -11.99 7.50
C VAL A 108 -2.02 -13.24 6.89
N ALA A 109 -1.51 -13.77 5.78
CA ALA A 109 -2.03 -14.96 5.13
C ALA A 109 -1.83 -16.25 5.95
N GLU A 110 -0.73 -16.35 6.70
CA GLU A 110 -0.42 -17.49 7.57
C GLU A 110 -1.40 -17.56 8.75
N THR A 111 -1.71 -16.42 9.36
CA THR A 111 -2.62 -16.36 10.53
C THR A 111 -4.10 -16.38 10.13
N LEU A 112 -4.51 -15.55 9.16
CA LEU A 112 -5.93 -15.40 8.82
C LEU A 112 -6.41 -16.41 7.77
N GLY A 113 -5.50 -17.16 7.14
CA GLY A 113 -5.80 -17.93 5.94
C GLY A 113 -6.16 -17.00 4.77
N GLY A 114 -6.56 -17.54 3.61
CA GLY A 114 -6.95 -16.68 2.50
C GLY A 114 -6.88 -17.39 1.16
N PRO A 115 -7.11 -16.65 0.05
CA PRO A 115 -7.12 -17.22 -1.29
C PRO A 115 -5.72 -17.63 -1.79
N LEU A 116 -4.66 -17.02 -1.24
CA LEU A 116 -3.28 -17.34 -1.55
C LEU A 116 -2.62 -18.06 -0.36
N SER A 117 -1.69 -18.98 -0.64
CA SER A 117 -0.82 -19.50 0.43
C SER A 117 0.07 -18.38 0.98
N PRO A 118 0.63 -18.52 2.20
CA PRO A 118 1.56 -17.54 2.76
C PRO A 118 2.75 -17.23 1.82
N ASP A 119 3.27 -18.24 1.13
CA ASP A 119 4.37 -18.05 0.17
C ASP A 119 3.92 -17.36 -1.12
N GLN A 120 2.72 -17.65 -1.62
CA GLN A 120 2.16 -16.94 -2.77
C GLN A 120 1.84 -15.48 -2.43
N ALA A 121 1.34 -15.22 -1.22
CA ALA A 121 1.13 -13.88 -0.70
C ALA A 121 2.47 -13.13 -0.53
N ALA A 122 3.50 -13.80 -0.02
CA ALA A 122 4.85 -13.24 0.06
C ALA A 122 5.38 -12.88 -1.34
N ALA A 123 5.28 -13.80 -2.31
CA ALA A 123 5.71 -13.57 -3.68
C ALA A 123 4.98 -12.39 -4.36
N LEU A 124 3.68 -12.20 -4.08
CA LEU A 124 2.94 -11.01 -4.50
C LEU A 124 3.55 -9.72 -3.90
N GLY A 125 4.11 -9.81 -2.70
CA GLY A 125 4.75 -8.72 -1.96
C GLY A 125 6.11 -8.28 -2.51
N THR A 126 6.87 -9.18 -3.13
CA THR A 126 8.24 -8.95 -3.61
C THR A 126 8.43 -7.65 -4.39
N PRO A 127 7.64 -7.32 -5.43
CA PRO A 127 7.85 -6.10 -6.21
C PRO A 127 7.73 -4.83 -5.38
N PHE A 128 6.96 -4.82 -4.28
CA PHE A 128 6.77 -3.65 -3.41
C PHE A 128 7.92 -3.42 -2.42
N CYS A 129 8.79 -4.40 -2.24
CA CYS A 129 9.93 -4.29 -1.34
C CYS A 129 10.92 -3.22 -1.80
N GLN A 130 11.72 -2.70 -0.86
CA GLN A 130 12.60 -1.55 -1.13
C GLN A 130 11.83 -0.34 -1.70
N GLY A 131 10.54 -0.24 -1.37
CA GLY A 131 9.66 0.85 -1.77
C GLY A 131 9.11 0.77 -3.21
N MET A 132 8.98 -0.44 -3.75
CA MET A 132 8.78 -0.75 -5.17
C MET A 132 10.07 -0.82 -5.99
N GLY A 133 10.92 -1.79 -5.67
CA GLY A 133 12.09 -2.12 -6.48
C GLY A 133 13.27 -1.16 -6.33
N GLY A 134 13.37 -0.43 -5.22
CA GLY A 134 14.47 0.51 -4.97
C GLY A 134 14.24 1.92 -5.48
N ALA A 135 13.09 2.19 -6.13
CA ALA A 135 12.70 3.53 -6.54
C ALA A 135 12.49 4.50 -5.35
N GLY A 136 12.42 3.99 -4.12
CA GLY A 136 12.28 4.80 -2.91
C GLY A 136 10.90 5.43 -2.73
N CYS A 137 9.88 4.93 -3.44
CA CYS A 137 8.49 5.37 -3.39
C CYS A 137 7.77 4.76 -2.18
N THR A 138 6.48 4.45 -2.29
CA THR A 138 5.63 4.00 -1.18
C THR A 138 6.27 2.88 -0.36
N CYS A 139 6.26 3.01 0.96
CA CYS A 139 6.79 2.03 1.90
C CYS A 139 6.25 0.62 1.60
N GLY A 140 7.17 -0.36 1.48
CA GLY A 140 6.78 -1.74 1.19
C GLY A 140 5.86 -2.35 2.24
N ALA A 141 6.06 -2.05 3.53
CA ALA A 141 5.19 -2.55 4.60
C ALA A 141 3.74 -2.04 4.45
N LEU A 142 3.56 -0.75 4.13
CA LEU A 142 2.23 -0.18 3.87
C LEU A 142 1.61 -0.77 2.59
N SER A 143 2.39 -0.88 1.51
CA SER A 143 1.93 -1.51 0.26
C SER A 143 1.49 -2.97 0.48
N GLY A 144 2.25 -3.73 1.26
CA GLY A 144 1.91 -5.10 1.67
C GLY A 144 0.61 -5.17 2.48
N ALA A 145 0.40 -4.21 3.39
CA ALA A 145 -0.84 -4.11 4.17
C ALA A 145 -2.06 -3.81 3.28
N VAL A 146 -1.92 -2.87 2.34
CA VAL A 146 -2.97 -2.54 1.35
C VAL A 146 -3.25 -3.73 0.44
N ALA A 147 -2.20 -4.41 -0.04
CA ALA A 147 -2.35 -5.62 -0.84
C ALA A 147 -3.06 -6.73 -0.06
N ALA A 148 -2.73 -6.90 1.23
CA ALA A 148 -3.40 -7.85 2.10
C ALA A 148 -4.90 -7.56 2.14
N VAL A 149 -5.32 -6.32 2.45
CA VAL A 149 -6.75 -5.95 2.40
C VAL A 149 -7.39 -6.24 1.04
N GLY A 150 -6.68 -5.99 -0.06
CA GLY A 150 -7.14 -6.33 -1.40
C GLY A 150 -7.47 -7.83 -1.57
N LEU A 151 -6.70 -8.72 -0.96
CA LEU A 151 -6.93 -10.17 -1.02
C LEU A 151 -8.21 -10.62 -0.31
N TYR A 152 -8.64 -9.94 0.76
CA TYR A 152 -9.83 -10.36 1.54
C TYR A 152 -11.08 -9.51 1.27
N ARG A 153 -10.89 -8.23 0.93
CA ARG A 153 -11.96 -7.21 0.81
C ARG A 153 -11.83 -6.38 -0.46
N GLY A 154 -11.08 -6.87 -1.44
CA GLY A 154 -11.05 -6.33 -2.80
C GLY A 154 -12.37 -6.53 -3.54
N ARG A 155 -12.39 -6.20 -4.83
CA ARG A 155 -13.56 -6.45 -5.68
C ARG A 155 -13.78 -7.96 -5.79
N PRO A 156 -15.01 -8.47 -5.63
CA PRO A 156 -15.29 -9.90 -5.72
C PRO A 156 -15.21 -10.41 -7.16
N GLU A 157 -15.56 -9.57 -8.14
CA GLU A 157 -15.65 -9.94 -9.55
C GLU A 157 -15.48 -8.72 -10.48
N ARG A 158 -15.39 -8.99 -11.79
CA ARG A 158 -15.30 -7.93 -12.80
C ARG A 158 -16.62 -7.17 -12.88
N GLY A 159 -16.55 -5.84 -12.97
CA GLY A 159 -17.73 -4.98 -12.96
C GLY A 159 -18.26 -4.63 -11.57
N ALA A 160 -17.88 -5.37 -10.52
CA ALA A 160 -18.30 -5.04 -9.16
C ALA A 160 -17.59 -3.81 -8.57
N GLY A 161 -18.28 -3.14 -7.65
CA GLY A 161 -17.75 -2.02 -6.89
C GLY A 161 -16.57 -2.42 -6.00
N GLY A 162 -15.58 -1.53 -5.89
CA GLY A 162 -14.39 -1.71 -5.04
C GLY A 162 -14.26 -0.67 -3.93
N ALA A 163 -15.36 0.02 -3.59
CA ALA A 163 -15.35 1.16 -2.68
C ALA A 163 -14.86 0.78 -1.28
N LYS A 164 -15.29 -0.38 -0.77
CA LYS A 164 -14.90 -0.90 0.53
C LYS A 164 -13.38 -1.11 0.67
N GLY A 165 -12.78 -1.86 -0.25
CA GLY A 165 -11.33 -2.07 -0.29
C GLY A 165 -10.54 -0.75 -0.40
N ARG A 166 -11.02 0.21 -1.20
CA ARG A 166 -10.39 1.56 -1.29
C ARG A 166 -10.52 2.35 0.01
N ALA A 167 -11.66 2.29 0.70
CA ALA A 167 -11.86 2.98 1.97
C ALA A 167 -10.95 2.40 3.07
N LEU A 168 -10.82 1.08 3.15
CA LEU A 168 -9.88 0.39 4.04
C LEU A 168 -8.43 0.82 3.75
N ALA A 169 -8.02 0.82 2.48
CA ALA A 169 -6.70 1.28 2.08
C ALA A 169 -6.43 2.74 2.46
N ARG A 170 -7.42 3.63 2.31
CA ARG A 170 -7.33 5.03 2.70
C ARG A 170 -7.12 5.19 4.20
N ARG A 171 -7.88 4.46 5.03
CA ARG A 171 -7.71 4.51 6.49
C ARG A 171 -6.32 4.06 6.91
N MET A 172 -5.82 2.96 6.36
CA MET A 172 -4.46 2.49 6.63
C MET A 172 -3.40 3.50 6.19
N HIS A 173 -3.57 4.12 5.01
CA HIS A 173 -2.67 5.17 4.53
C HIS A 173 -2.61 6.36 5.50
N ASP A 174 -3.77 6.87 5.91
CA ASP A 174 -3.86 8.05 6.76
C ASP A 174 -3.32 7.75 8.17
N ALA A 175 -3.66 6.60 8.75
CA ALA A 175 -3.11 6.14 10.02
C ALA A 175 -1.59 5.97 9.96
N PHE A 176 -1.07 5.30 8.93
CA PHE A 176 0.37 5.14 8.75
C PHE A 176 1.08 6.49 8.62
N ARG A 177 0.50 7.43 7.85
CA ARG A 177 1.07 8.78 7.70
C ARG A 177 1.04 9.56 9.01
N ALA A 178 -0.04 9.45 9.79
CA ALA A 178 -0.15 10.12 11.08
C ALA A 178 0.94 9.62 12.05
N ASP A 179 1.16 8.30 12.09
CA ASP A 179 2.09 7.68 13.03
C ASP A 179 3.56 7.76 12.60
N CYS A 180 3.83 7.68 11.29
CA CYS A 180 5.19 7.62 10.75
C CYS A 180 5.65 8.91 10.07
N GLY A 181 4.76 9.90 9.93
CA GLY A 181 5.01 11.20 9.30
C GLY A 181 5.01 11.21 7.77
N ALA A 182 5.21 10.07 7.11
CA ALA A 182 5.19 9.94 5.65
C ALA A 182 4.81 8.52 5.22
N THR A 183 4.47 8.36 3.94
CA THR A 183 4.27 7.04 3.31
C THR A 183 5.37 6.68 2.32
N CYS A 184 6.16 7.66 1.87
CA CYS A 184 7.29 7.47 0.97
C CYS A 184 8.49 6.88 1.72
N CYS A 185 8.97 5.72 1.28
CA CYS A 185 10.08 4.96 1.86
C CYS A 185 11.33 5.83 2.01
N ARG A 186 11.71 6.57 0.94
CA ARG A 186 12.87 7.46 0.98
C ARG A 186 12.78 8.53 2.06
N VAL A 187 11.59 9.08 2.28
CA VAL A 187 11.35 10.10 3.31
C VAL A 187 11.46 9.47 4.70
N LEU A 188 10.86 8.29 4.89
CA LEU A 188 10.89 7.57 6.17
C LEU A 188 12.31 7.26 6.62
N ILE A 189 13.14 6.72 5.73
CA ILE A 189 14.49 6.28 6.07
C ILE A 189 15.54 7.38 6.00
N ARG A 190 15.17 8.62 5.61
CA ARG A 190 16.13 9.67 5.24
C ARG A 190 17.21 9.93 6.28
N HIS A 191 16.85 9.84 7.56
CA HIS A 191 17.71 10.16 8.70
C HIS A 191 18.58 8.98 9.14
N VAL A 192 18.17 7.75 8.82
CA VAL A 192 18.90 6.52 9.18
C VAL A 192 19.57 5.87 7.98
N ARG A 193 19.39 6.38 6.75
CA ARG A 193 19.83 5.73 5.50
C ARG A 193 21.30 5.32 5.45
N HIS A 194 22.15 6.05 6.18
CA HIS A 194 23.60 5.83 6.24
C HIS A 194 24.03 4.85 7.34
N ASP A 195 23.15 4.57 8.29
CA ASP A 195 23.36 3.60 9.37
C ASP A 195 22.58 2.33 9.04
N LYS A 196 23.29 1.28 8.62
CA LYS A 196 22.68 0.00 8.24
C LYS A 196 21.89 -0.64 9.38
N THR A 197 22.36 -0.50 10.63
CA THR A 197 21.72 -1.09 11.80
C THR A 197 20.45 -0.33 12.16
N ALA A 198 20.52 0.99 12.23
CA ALA A 198 19.35 1.83 12.51
C ALA A 198 18.30 1.73 11.38
N HIS A 199 18.74 1.72 10.12
CA HIS A 199 17.85 1.53 8.97
C HIS A 199 17.15 0.17 9.03
N PHE A 200 17.88 -0.91 9.33
CA PHE A 200 17.28 -2.23 9.45
C PHE A 200 16.26 -2.29 10.61
N ALA A 201 16.59 -1.73 11.77
CA ALA A 201 15.69 -1.65 12.92
C ALA A 201 14.43 -0.83 12.60
N GLN A 202 14.57 0.30 11.90
CA GLN A 202 13.41 1.11 11.49
C GLN A 202 12.53 0.36 10.49
N CYS A 203 13.11 -0.30 9.49
CA CYS A 203 12.34 -1.11 8.54
C CYS A 203 11.62 -2.28 9.22
N ARG A 204 12.22 -2.92 10.22
CA ARG A 204 11.55 -3.93 11.06
C ARG A 204 10.32 -3.34 11.76
N ALA A 205 10.47 -2.18 12.42
CA ALA A 205 9.35 -1.52 13.09
C ALA A 205 8.22 -1.11 12.12
N LEU A 206 8.57 -0.60 10.93
CA LEU A 206 7.61 -0.28 9.88
C LEU A 206 6.88 -1.53 9.37
N THR A 207 7.58 -2.66 9.25
CA THR A 207 6.97 -3.98 8.95
C THR A 207 5.94 -4.37 9.99
N GLY A 208 6.29 -4.29 11.28
CA GLY A 208 5.34 -4.52 12.37
C GLY A 208 4.12 -3.58 12.30
N LYS A 209 4.34 -2.30 12.00
CA LYS A 209 3.26 -1.32 11.84
C LYS A 209 2.31 -1.66 10.69
N GLY A 210 2.86 -2.02 9.52
CA GLY A 210 2.05 -2.44 8.37
C GLY A 210 1.19 -3.68 8.69
N ALA A 211 1.78 -4.65 9.37
CA ALA A 211 1.08 -5.85 9.86
C ALA A 211 -0.08 -5.50 10.81
N VAL A 212 0.14 -4.61 11.78
CA VAL A 212 -0.91 -4.15 12.70
C VAL A 212 -2.06 -3.47 11.96
N LEU A 213 -1.77 -2.58 11.02
CA LEU A 213 -2.80 -1.88 10.25
C LEU A 213 -3.66 -2.84 9.43
N ALA A 214 -3.03 -3.80 8.74
CA ALA A 214 -3.76 -4.82 7.99
C ALA A 214 -4.62 -5.69 8.91
N ALA A 215 -4.05 -6.18 10.01
CA ALA A 215 -4.77 -7.05 10.95
C ALA A 215 -5.98 -6.34 11.55
N ARG A 216 -5.83 -5.11 12.05
CA ARG A 216 -6.92 -4.33 12.65
C ARG A 216 -8.09 -4.15 11.69
N GLU A 217 -7.81 -3.70 10.47
CA GLU A 217 -8.85 -3.47 9.46
C GLU A 217 -9.54 -4.79 9.04
N LEU A 218 -8.77 -5.88 8.86
CA LEU A 218 -9.33 -7.18 8.49
C LEU A 218 -10.19 -7.80 9.60
N LEU A 219 -9.75 -7.69 10.86
CA LEU A 219 -10.49 -8.19 12.03
C LEU A 219 -11.78 -7.38 12.25
N ALA A 220 -11.72 -6.06 12.10
CA ALA A 220 -12.91 -5.20 12.12
C ALA A 220 -13.92 -5.59 11.03
N GLU A 221 -13.41 -6.06 9.90
CA GLU A 221 -14.19 -6.56 8.77
C GLU A 221 -14.66 -8.02 8.89
N GLY A 222 -14.52 -8.63 10.08
CA GLY A 222 -15.01 -9.98 10.34
C GLY A 222 -14.12 -11.10 9.80
N VAL A 223 -12.92 -10.81 9.29
CA VAL A 223 -11.93 -11.86 8.99
C VAL A 223 -11.45 -12.44 10.31
N ARG A 224 -11.29 -13.77 10.39
CA ARG A 224 -10.88 -14.46 11.62
C ARG A 224 -9.74 -15.42 11.32
N PRO A 225 -8.89 -15.72 12.32
CA PRO A 225 -7.85 -16.73 12.17
C PRO A 225 -8.38 -18.07 11.68
N ARG A 226 -7.58 -18.79 10.89
CA ARG A 226 -7.85 -20.20 10.57
C ARG A 226 -7.56 -21.03 11.82
N ASP A 227 -8.43 -21.99 12.14
CA ASP A 227 -8.46 -22.77 13.40
C ASP A 227 -7.07 -22.99 14.04
N GLY A 228 -6.85 -22.43 15.24
CA GLY A 228 -5.68 -22.71 16.11
C GLY A 228 -4.36 -22.01 15.76
N ALA A 229 -4.28 -21.18 14.72
CA ALA A 229 -3.02 -20.64 14.22
C ALA A 229 -2.47 -19.42 15.00
N LEU A 230 -2.27 -19.51 16.32
CA LEU A 230 -1.65 -18.45 17.12
C LEU A 230 -0.91 -18.96 18.38
N PRO A 231 0.35 -18.55 18.65
CA PRO A 231 1.40 -18.06 17.74
C PRO A 231 2.29 -19.22 17.24
N LEU A 232 2.76 -19.13 15.99
CA LEU A 232 3.79 -20.05 15.49
C LEU A 232 5.15 -19.77 16.17
N PRO A 233 5.99 -20.80 16.39
CA PRO A 233 7.32 -20.61 16.96
C PRO A 233 8.15 -19.63 16.13
N SER A 234 8.87 -18.73 16.81
CA SER A 234 9.78 -17.78 16.18
C SER A 234 10.83 -18.50 15.33
N ASP A 235 11.04 -18.01 14.10
CA ASP A 235 12.12 -18.53 13.28
C ASP A 235 13.48 -18.08 13.81
N THR A 236 14.48 -18.94 13.63
CA THR A 236 15.86 -18.73 14.06
C THR A 236 16.81 -18.81 12.86
N GLY A 237 18.11 -18.61 13.10
CA GLY A 237 19.14 -18.83 12.07
C GLY A 237 19.11 -20.24 11.46
N LEU A 238 18.70 -21.25 12.23
CA LEU A 238 18.53 -22.61 11.72
C LEU A 238 17.40 -22.70 10.69
N THR A 239 16.29 -21.99 10.91
CA THR A 239 15.17 -21.94 9.97
C THR A 239 15.60 -21.28 8.65
N LEU A 240 16.33 -20.17 8.72
CA LEU A 240 16.90 -19.52 7.54
C LEU A 240 17.82 -20.47 6.76
N TRP A 241 18.76 -21.13 7.44
CA TRP A 241 19.69 -22.07 6.80
C TRP A 241 18.94 -23.23 6.12
N ARG A 242 17.96 -23.82 6.81
CA ARG A 242 17.11 -24.87 6.25
C ARG A 242 16.34 -24.41 5.01
N ASN A 243 15.80 -23.19 5.03
CA ASN A 243 15.06 -22.63 3.91
C ASN A 243 15.97 -22.31 2.71
N ARG A 244 17.20 -21.81 2.96
CA ARG A 244 18.23 -21.65 1.92
C ARG A 244 18.63 -22.97 1.28
N LEU A 245 18.86 -24.00 2.09
CA LEU A 245 19.18 -25.35 1.59
C LEU A 245 18.05 -25.89 0.71
N ARG A 246 16.79 -25.71 1.13
CA ARG A 246 15.62 -26.09 0.33
C ARG A 246 15.53 -25.34 -0.99
N ALA A 247 15.75 -24.03 -0.98
CA ALA A 247 15.75 -23.22 -2.19
C ALA A 247 16.84 -23.69 -3.18
N LEU A 248 18.03 -24.00 -2.68
CA LEU A 248 19.12 -24.56 -3.47
C LEU A 248 18.75 -25.93 -4.09
N LEU A 249 18.00 -26.74 -3.35
CA LEU A 249 17.48 -28.03 -3.82
C LEU A 249 16.17 -27.91 -4.61
N ARG A 250 15.65 -26.69 -4.87
CA ARG A 250 14.35 -26.41 -5.52
C ARG A 250 13.18 -27.18 -4.92
N LEU A 251 13.26 -27.50 -3.63
CA LEU A 251 12.17 -28.18 -2.93
C LEU A 251 11.01 -27.19 -2.72
N PRO A 252 9.75 -27.61 -2.91
CA PRO A 252 8.61 -26.75 -2.63
C PRO A 252 8.62 -26.32 -1.17
N PHE A 253 8.15 -25.10 -0.89
CA PHE A 253 7.92 -24.67 0.49
C PHE A 253 6.94 -25.65 1.15
N ARG A 254 7.38 -26.27 2.25
CA ARG A 254 6.52 -27.14 3.00
C ARG A 254 5.50 -26.24 3.71
N ARG A 255 4.22 -26.33 3.32
CA ARG A 255 3.14 -25.80 4.16
C ARG A 255 3.35 -26.40 5.55
N ARG A 256 3.56 -25.56 6.57
CA ARG A 256 3.40 -26.01 7.96
C ARG A 256 1.91 -26.35 8.06
N GLY A 257 1.61 -27.65 8.07
CA GLY A 257 0.27 -28.16 8.34
C GLY A 257 -0.04 -28.05 9.81
#